data_AF-A0A913Z3D8-F1
#
_entry.id   AF-A0A913Z3D8-F1
#
_cell.length_a   1.000
_cell.length_b   1.000
_cell.length_c   1.000
_cell.angle_alpha   90.00
_cell.angle_beta   90.00
_cell.angle_gamma   90.00
#
_symmetry.space_group_name_H-M   'P 1'
#
loop_
_entity.id
_entity.type
_entity.pdbx_description
1 polymer ?
#
loop_
_entity_poly.entity_id
_entity_poly.type
_entity_poly.pdbx_seq_one_letter_code
_entity_poly.pdbx_strand_id
1 'polypeptide(L)'
;MSGVMVLAVKLGTKDIDTYHTTLMSKTYTIKGQFGFATDNHDADGKIWQKSTFDHVTQEKFERVISNMQRSHQKVMLSNSGVDIQSQEAYELATRGLLRPFGVNIPPLILDMRCTQFKPPDFELVPLPTQETDIAACCTTQQLNR
;
A
#
# COMPACT_ATOMS: atom_id res chain seq x y z
N MET A 1 8.33 15.40 -0.96
CA MET A 1 7.32 14.46 -1.53
C MET A 1 6.60 15.16 -2.67
N SER A 2 6.33 14.46 -3.79
CA SER A 2 5.50 14.97 -4.90
C SER A 2 4.30 14.04 -5.07
N GLY A 3 3.12 14.58 -5.42
CA GLY A 3 1.89 13.79 -5.50
C GLY A 3 0.74 14.53 -6.17
N VAL A 4 -0.34 13.78 -6.43
CA VAL A 4 -1.58 14.32 -6.99
C VAL A 4 -2.50 14.76 -5.86
N MET A 5 -2.99 16.00 -5.94
CA MET A 5 -4.00 16.54 -5.04
C MET A 5 -5.24 16.91 -5.86
N VAL A 6 -6.38 16.30 -5.54
CA VAL A 6 -7.66 16.67 -6.13
C VAL A 6 -8.22 17.87 -5.38
N LEU A 7 -8.52 18.95 -6.11
CA LEU A 7 -9.12 20.16 -5.57
C LEU A 7 -10.45 20.44 -6.25
N ALA A 8 -11.52 20.54 -5.46
CA ALA A 8 -12.83 20.93 -5.94
C ALA A 8 -13.02 22.45 -5.81
N VAL A 9 -13.64 23.07 -6.82
CA VAL A 9 -13.87 24.52 -6.87
C VAL A 9 -15.35 24.82 -7.18
N LYS A 10 -15.92 25.82 -6.50
CA LYS A 10 -17.34 26.24 -6.63
C LYS A 10 -18.30 25.07 -6.38
N LEU A 11 -19.15 24.73 -7.36
CA LEU A 11 -20.21 23.73 -7.22
C LEU A 11 -19.67 22.30 -7.05
N GLY A 12 -18.42 22.04 -7.46
CA GLY A 12 -17.79 20.72 -7.31
C GLY A 12 -17.45 20.36 -5.86
N THR A 13 -17.54 21.30 -4.91
CA THR A 13 -17.32 20.99 -3.48
C THR A 13 -18.43 20.11 -2.90
N LYS A 14 -19.57 19.99 -3.59
CA LYS A 14 -20.68 19.11 -3.18
C LYS A 14 -20.36 17.64 -3.37
N ASP A 15 -19.49 17.32 -4.32
CA ASP A 15 -19.11 15.94 -4.64
C ASP A 15 -17.87 15.48 -3.86
N ILE A 16 -17.23 16.37 -3.09
CA ILE A 16 -15.99 16.05 -2.36
C ILE A 16 -16.20 14.95 -1.32
N ASP A 17 -17.35 14.94 -0.66
CA ASP A 17 -17.73 13.90 0.31
C ASP A 17 -17.90 12.55 -0.39
N THR A 18 -18.41 12.55 -1.62
CA THR A 18 -18.48 11.34 -2.46
C THR A 18 -17.08 10.83 -2.80
N TYR A 19 -16.14 11.71 -3.14
CA TYR A 19 -14.74 11.32 -3.38
C TYR A 19 -14.07 10.71 -2.15
N HIS A 20 -14.35 11.25 -0.95
CA HIS A 20 -13.83 10.69 0.30
C HIS A 20 -14.49 9.34 0.66
N THR A 21 -15.78 9.20 0.39
CA THR A 21 -16.57 8.00 0.73
C THR A 21 -16.33 6.85 -0.26
N THR A 22 -15.98 7.15 -1.51
CA THR A 22 -15.74 6.13 -2.57
C THR A 22 -14.45 5.35 -2.34
N LEU A 23 -13.65 5.69 -1.33
CA LEU A 23 -12.38 5.01 -0.99
C LEU A 23 -11.49 4.88 -2.24
N MET A 24 -11.37 5.98 -2.98
CA MET A 24 -10.60 5.99 -4.22
C MET A 24 -9.16 5.62 -3.91
N SER A 25 -8.65 4.79 -4.78
CA SER A 25 -7.36 4.19 -4.62
C SER A 25 -6.24 5.17 -4.96
N LYS A 26 -5.08 4.95 -4.35
CA LYS A 26 -3.90 5.81 -4.50
C LYS A 26 -2.65 4.99 -4.74
N THR A 27 -2.09 5.19 -5.93
CA THR A 27 -0.88 4.55 -6.43
C THR A 27 0.33 5.41 -6.09
N TYR A 28 1.29 4.86 -5.35
CA TYR A 28 2.51 5.58 -4.95
C TYR A 28 3.77 4.80 -5.32
N THR A 29 4.75 5.50 -5.88
CA THR A 29 6.12 5.00 -6.01
C THR A 29 6.90 5.34 -4.74
N ILE A 30 7.42 4.33 -4.06
CA ILE A 30 8.16 4.50 -2.81
C ILE A 30 9.63 4.25 -3.09
N LYS A 31 10.48 5.20 -2.66
CA LYS A 31 11.93 5.07 -2.67
C LYS A 31 12.43 5.07 -1.24
N GLY A 32 13.33 4.16 -0.92
CA GLY A 32 13.88 4.04 0.42
C GLY A 32 15.34 3.63 0.41
N GLN A 33 15.99 3.80 1.57
CA GLN A 33 17.36 3.37 1.81
C GLN A 33 17.43 2.45 3.01
N PHE A 34 18.11 1.32 2.86
CA PHE A 34 18.43 0.40 3.95
C PHE A 34 19.48 1.00 4.88
N GLY A 35 19.41 0.62 6.16
CA GLY A 35 20.42 0.99 7.15
C GLY A 35 20.28 2.40 7.71
N PHE A 36 19.25 3.16 7.32
CA PHE A 36 18.93 4.47 7.91
C PHE A 36 17.50 4.46 8.45
N ALA A 37 17.32 4.91 9.69
CA ALA A 37 16.01 5.22 10.25
C ALA A 37 15.97 6.69 10.63
N THR A 38 14.98 7.41 10.10
CA THR A 38 14.67 8.79 10.47
C THR A 38 13.64 8.82 11.60
N ASP A 39 13.71 9.85 12.44
CA ASP A 39 12.82 10.07 13.59
C ASP A 39 11.34 10.20 13.20
N ASN A 40 11.07 10.87 12.07
CA ASN A 40 9.72 11.15 11.58
C ASN A 40 9.28 10.23 10.44
N HIS A 41 10.06 9.17 10.14
CA HIS A 41 9.82 8.26 9.02
C HIS A 41 9.72 8.93 7.63
N ASP A 42 10.10 10.21 7.55
CA ASP A 42 10.23 11.00 6.34
C ASP A 42 11.68 11.10 5.91
N ALA A 43 11.89 11.33 4.61
CA ALA A 43 13.22 11.49 4.01
C ALA A 43 14.00 12.70 4.58
N ASP A 44 13.28 13.74 5.03
CA ASP A 44 13.86 14.97 5.59
C ASP A 44 14.03 14.91 7.13
N GLY A 45 13.62 13.79 7.76
CA GLY A 45 13.73 13.60 9.20
C GLY A 45 15.18 13.42 9.66
N LYS A 46 15.44 13.71 10.94
CA LYS A 46 16.77 13.53 11.51
C LYS A 46 17.08 12.03 11.57
N ILE A 47 18.22 11.63 11.01
CA ILE A 47 18.69 10.24 11.08
C ILE A 47 18.97 9.91 12.54
N TRP A 48 18.14 9.03 13.10
CA TRP A 48 18.21 8.60 14.49
C TRP A 48 19.02 7.32 14.66
N GLN A 49 19.00 6.43 13.67
CA GLN A 49 19.70 5.14 13.76
C GLN A 49 20.33 4.74 12.43
N LYS A 50 21.57 4.24 12.51
CA LYS A 50 22.27 3.56 11.41
C LYS A 50 22.47 2.10 11.76
N SER A 51 22.12 1.21 10.84
CA SER A 51 22.26 -0.24 11.00
C SER A 51 22.98 -0.85 9.80
N THR A 52 23.66 -1.97 9.99
CA THR A 52 24.31 -2.69 8.89
C THR A 52 23.26 -3.36 8.00
N PHE A 53 23.45 -3.27 6.69
CA PHE A 53 22.52 -3.83 5.68
C PHE A 53 23.14 -4.99 4.89
N ASP A 54 24.33 -5.46 5.28
CA ASP A 54 25.08 -6.52 4.58
C ASP A 54 24.32 -7.86 4.50
N HIS A 55 23.36 -8.07 5.41
CA HIS A 55 22.55 -9.27 5.48
C HIS A 55 21.27 -9.21 4.62
N VAL A 56 20.97 -8.06 4.02
CA VAL A 56 19.76 -7.81 3.23
C VAL A 56 19.99 -8.26 1.80
N THR A 57 19.40 -9.40 1.44
CA THR A 57 19.36 -9.89 0.06
C THR A 57 18.01 -9.56 -0.57
N GLN A 58 17.97 -9.49 -1.90
CA GLN A 58 16.72 -9.28 -2.65
C GLN A 58 15.66 -10.32 -2.26
N GLU A 59 16.04 -11.59 -2.14
CA GLU A 59 15.14 -12.69 -1.75
C GLU A 59 14.50 -12.46 -0.37
N LYS A 60 15.30 -12.05 0.63
CA LYS A 60 14.77 -11.74 1.97
C LYS A 60 13.80 -10.57 1.90
N PHE A 61 14.15 -9.55 1.13
CA PHE A 61 13.31 -8.36 0.98
C PHE A 61 11.96 -8.70 0.31
N GLU A 62 11.99 -9.43 -0.80
CA GLU A 62 10.78 -9.89 -1.51
C GLU A 62 9.92 -10.81 -0.65
N ARG A 63 10.53 -11.67 0.16
CA ARG A 63 9.80 -12.52 1.11
C ARG A 63 9.00 -11.68 2.12
N VAL A 64 9.58 -10.60 2.62
CA VAL A 64 8.85 -9.76 3.57
C VAL A 64 7.77 -8.94 2.90
N ILE A 65 8.03 -8.39 1.71
CA ILE A 65 6.99 -7.75 0.88
C ILE A 65 5.80 -8.69 0.71
N SER A 66 6.05 -9.93 0.30
CA SER A 66 5.03 -10.96 0.10
C SER A 66 4.25 -11.28 1.38
N ASN A 67 4.93 -11.33 2.53
CA ASN A 67 4.27 -11.53 3.82
C ASN A 67 3.38 -10.35 4.21
N MET A 68 3.84 -9.12 3.98
CA MET A 68 3.07 -7.91 4.25
C MET A 68 1.81 -7.87 3.39
N GLN A 69 1.95 -8.13 2.09
CA GLN A 69 0.83 -8.22 1.15
C GLN A 69 -0.17 -9.29 1.58
N ARG A 70 0.29 -10.50 1.90
CA ARG A 70 -0.58 -11.60 2.37
C ARG A 70 -1.34 -11.22 3.65
N SER A 71 -0.71 -10.52 4.59
CA SER A 71 -1.37 -10.04 5.80
C SER A 71 -2.49 -9.05 5.48
N HIS A 72 -2.22 -8.07 4.59
CA HIS A 72 -3.22 -7.07 4.21
C HIS A 72 -4.34 -7.67 3.36
N GLN A 73 -4.03 -8.64 2.49
CA GLN A 73 -5.03 -9.39 1.71
C GLN A 73 -5.99 -10.16 2.62
N LYS A 74 -5.50 -10.74 3.73
CA LYS A 74 -6.37 -11.39 4.71
C LYS A 74 -7.32 -10.40 5.37
N VAL A 75 -6.81 -9.22 5.74
CA VAL A 75 -7.63 -8.14 6.32
C VAL A 75 -8.65 -7.62 5.30
N MET A 76 -8.28 -7.51 4.03
CA MET A 76 -9.17 -7.15 2.93
C MET A 76 -10.31 -8.16 2.77
N LEU A 77 -9.99 -9.46 2.77
CA LEU A 77 -11.00 -10.53 2.72
C LEU A 77 -11.96 -10.48 3.92
N SER A 78 -11.46 -10.27 5.13
CA SER A 78 -12.33 -10.21 6.31
C SER A 78 -13.25 -8.98 6.33
N ASN A 79 -12.89 -7.92 5.60
CA ASN A 79 -13.64 -6.67 5.53
C ASN A 79 -14.39 -6.49 4.20
N SER A 80 -14.47 -7.51 3.34
CA SER A 80 -15.18 -7.40 2.05
C SER A 80 -16.71 -7.45 2.20
N GLY A 81 -17.23 -7.77 3.38
CA GLY A 81 -18.68 -7.85 3.63
C GLY A 81 -19.39 -9.01 2.92
N VAL A 82 -18.64 -9.88 2.24
CA VAL A 82 -19.17 -11.05 1.52
C VAL A 82 -18.76 -12.33 2.25
N ASP A 83 -19.69 -13.28 2.37
CA ASP A 83 -19.36 -14.62 2.87
C ASP A 83 -18.45 -15.32 1.85
N ILE A 84 -17.23 -15.69 2.26
CA ILE A 84 -16.22 -16.34 1.42
C ILE A 84 -16.73 -17.68 0.85
N GLN A 85 -17.70 -18.32 1.51
CA GLN A 85 -18.31 -19.57 1.03
C GLN A 85 -19.45 -19.34 0.02
N SER A 86 -19.83 -18.08 -0.23
CA SER A 86 -20.87 -17.76 -1.20
C SER A 86 -20.34 -17.78 -2.63
N GLN A 87 -21.25 -18.09 -3.57
CA GLN A 87 -20.98 -18.00 -5.00
C GLN A 87 -20.60 -16.56 -5.41
N GLU A 88 -21.17 -15.55 -4.74
CA GLU A 88 -20.87 -14.14 -4.97
C GLU A 88 -19.39 -13.81 -4.66
N ALA A 89 -18.85 -14.33 -3.55
CA ALA A 89 -17.43 -14.15 -3.23
C ALA A 89 -16.51 -14.79 -4.28
N TYR A 90 -16.89 -15.95 -4.82
CA TYR A 90 -16.13 -16.62 -5.88
C TYR A 90 -16.13 -15.79 -7.18
N GLU A 91 -17.28 -15.24 -7.57
CA GLU A 91 -17.40 -14.38 -8.75
C GLU A 91 -16.62 -13.06 -8.59
N LEU A 92 -16.65 -12.46 -7.41
CA LEU A 92 -15.87 -11.25 -7.12
C LEU A 92 -14.37 -11.53 -7.07
N ALA A 93 -13.96 -12.66 -6.49
CA ALA A 93 -12.55 -13.06 -6.44
C ALA A 93 -11.99 -13.39 -7.83
N THR A 94 -12.75 -14.09 -8.68
CA THR A 94 -12.35 -14.40 -10.07
C THR A 94 -12.25 -13.16 -10.94
N ARG A 95 -13.03 -12.12 -10.66
CA ARG A 95 -12.96 -10.81 -11.33
C ARG A 95 -11.92 -9.86 -10.72
N GLY A 96 -11.28 -10.22 -9.61
CA GLY A 96 -10.35 -9.34 -8.89
C GLY A 96 -11.03 -8.15 -8.18
N LEU A 97 -12.35 -8.20 -7.98
CA LEU A 97 -13.17 -7.11 -7.45
C LEU A 97 -13.51 -7.28 -5.96
N LEU A 98 -12.81 -8.16 -5.24
CA LEU A 98 -13.07 -8.39 -3.82
C LEU A 98 -12.55 -7.23 -2.96
N ARG A 99 -13.21 -6.09 -3.02
CA ARG A 99 -12.84 -4.88 -2.29
C ARG A 99 -13.38 -4.90 -0.86
N PRO A 100 -12.66 -4.27 0.09
CA PRO A 100 -13.20 -4.07 1.42
C PRO A 100 -14.43 -3.14 1.30
N PHE A 101 -15.52 -3.50 1.97
CA PHE A 101 -16.80 -2.79 1.92
C PHE A 101 -17.22 -2.37 3.33
N GLY A 102 -17.44 -1.07 3.52
CA GLY A 102 -17.93 -0.53 4.79
C GLY A 102 -17.33 0.82 5.18
N VAL A 103 -17.85 1.39 6.26
CA VAL A 103 -17.34 2.60 6.91
C VAL A 103 -16.29 2.18 7.95
N ASN A 104 -15.09 2.80 7.92
CA ASN A 104 -13.91 2.51 8.76
C ASN A 104 -13.02 1.33 8.34
N ILE A 105 -12.70 1.24 7.04
CA ILE A 105 -11.65 0.31 6.57
C ILE A 105 -10.28 0.88 6.95
N PRO A 106 -9.40 0.10 7.63
CA PRO A 106 -8.04 0.55 7.92
C PRO A 106 -7.27 0.73 6.60
N PRO A 107 -6.18 1.52 6.59
CA PRO A 107 -5.37 1.66 5.39
C PRO A 107 -4.83 0.29 4.94
N LEU A 108 -5.22 -0.16 3.74
CA LEU A 108 -4.82 -1.44 3.19
C LEU A 108 -3.81 -1.24 2.06
N ILE A 109 -2.81 -2.11 2.04
CA ILE A 109 -1.88 -2.24 0.92
C ILE A 109 -2.42 -3.35 0.02
N LEU A 110 -2.82 -2.99 -1.19
CA LEU A 110 -3.35 -3.96 -2.14
C LEU A 110 -2.22 -4.72 -2.83
N ASP A 111 -1.23 -3.99 -3.33
CA ASP A 111 -0.15 -4.59 -4.09
C ASP A 111 1.12 -3.71 -4.06
N MET A 112 2.28 -4.36 -4.09
CA MET A 112 3.59 -3.73 -4.01
C MET A 112 4.65 -4.70 -4.54
N ARG A 113 5.53 -4.22 -5.43
CA ARG A 113 6.66 -4.99 -5.94
C ARG A 113 7.93 -4.16 -5.91
N CYS A 114 9.04 -4.82 -5.59
CA CYS A 114 10.36 -4.24 -5.77
C CYS A 114 10.73 -4.24 -7.26
N THR A 115 10.83 -3.06 -7.86
CA THR A 115 11.29 -2.91 -9.26
C THR A 115 12.79 -2.71 -9.34
N GLN A 116 13.38 -2.06 -8.34
CA GLN A 116 14.82 -1.81 -8.28
C GLN A 116 15.34 -2.11 -6.88
N PHE A 117 16.29 -3.06 -6.81
CA PHE A 117 17.02 -3.40 -5.60
C PHE A 117 18.50 -3.10 -5.83
N LYS A 118 18.98 -1.96 -5.33
CA LYS A 118 20.38 -1.51 -5.45
C LYS A 118 20.88 -1.05 -4.08
N PRO A 119 21.15 -1.98 -3.14
CA PRO A 119 21.50 -1.63 -1.78
C PRO A 119 22.61 -0.55 -1.71
N PRO A 120 22.46 0.49 -0.87
CA PRO A 120 21.41 0.64 0.13
C PRO A 120 20.05 1.11 -0.43
N ASP A 121 19.96 1.57 -1.68
CA ASP A 121 18.73 2.09 -2.27
C ASP A 121 17.78 0.98 -2.76
N PHE A 122 16.48 1.23 -2.63
CA PHE A 122 15.45 0.40 -3.22
C PHE A 122 14.25 1.23 -3.71
N GLU A 123 13.52 0.69 -4.68
CA GLU A 123 12.31 1.27 -5.23
C GLU A 123 11.18 0.23 -5.26
N LEU A 124 10.06 0.59 -4.64
CA LEU A 124 8.82 -0.16 -4.68
C LEU A 124 7.83 0.56 -5.59
N VAL A 125 7.28 -0.18 -6.54
CA VAL A 125 6.24 0.31 -7.44
C VAL A 125 5.03 -0.62 -7.34
N PRO A 126 3.82 -0.08 -7.35
CA PRO A 126 2.60 -0.88 -7.44
C PRO A 126 2.55 -1.66 -8.76
N LEU A 127 1.87 -2.81 -8.75
CA LEU A 127 1.71 -3.58 -9.97
C LEU A 127 0.78 -2.90 -10.95
N PRO A 128 1.05 -3.02 -12.27
CA PRO A 128 0.06 -2.66 -13.27
C PRO A 128 -1.07 -3.67 -13.20
N THR A 129 -2.10 -3.37 -12.42
CA THR A 129 -3.39 -4.07 -12.50
C THR A 129 -4.15 -3.53 -13.72
N GLN A 130 -4.69 -4.42 -14.55
CA GLN A 130 -5.67 -4.02 -15.56
C GLN A 130 -6.88 -3.45 -14.81
N GLU A 131 -7.18 -2.18 -15.08
CA GLU A 131 -8.29 -1.39 -14.51
C GLU A 131 -8.31 -1.20 -12.98
N THR A 132 -7.88 0.00 -12.60
CA THR A 132 -8.50 0.88 -11.59
C THR A 132 -8.89 0.23 -10.27
N ASP A 133 -7.93 0.13 -9.34
CA ASP A 133 -7.93 0.96 -8.13
C ASP A 133 -6.95 0.42 -7.08
N ILE A 134 -5.75 1.01 -6.93
CA ILE A 134 -4.70 0.55 -6.01
C ILE A 134 -4.59 1.42 -4.74
N ALA A 135 -5.04 0.97 -3.57
CA ALA A 135 -4.75 1.66 -2.31
C ALA A 135 -3.34 1.27 -1.83
N ALA A 136 -2.44 2.24 -1.73
CA ALA A 136 -1.21 2.13 -0.96
C ALA A 136 -1.21 3.24 0.09
N CYS A 137 -1.37 2.86 1.36
CA CYS A 137 -1.00 3.75 2.45
C CYS A 137 0.50 3.57 2.71
N CYS A 138 1.24 4.68 2.81
CA CYS A 138 2.60 4.68 3.35
C CYS A 138 2.55 4.23 4.82
N THR A 139 2.54 2.91 5.05
CA THR A 139 2.84 2.36 6.36
C THR A 139 4.30 1.95 6.34
N THR A 140 5.17 2.89 6.70
CA THR A 140 6.57 2.62 7.09
C THR A 140 6.56 1.84 8.41
N GLN A 141 6.09 0.58 8.37
CA GLN A 141 6.12 -0.30 9.54
C GLN A 141 7.37 -1.16 9.49
N GLN A 142 8.11 -1.07 10.59
CA GLN A 142 9.40 -1.70 10.84
C GLN A 142 9.46 -3.15 10.36
N LEU A 143 10.35 -3.40 9.40
CA LEU A 143 10.85 -4.71 9.06
C LEU A 143 11.89 -5.17 10.10
N ASN A 144 11.47 -5.36 11.35
CA ASN A 144 12.33 -5.94 12.38
C ASN A 144 11.74 -7.26 12.85
N ARG A 145 12.22 -8.36 12.25
CA ARG A 145 12.46 -9.64 12.92
C ARG A 145 13.42 -10.50 12.11
#